data_AF-A0A960MJB0-F1
#
_entry.id   AF-A0A960MJB0-F1
#
_cell.length_a   1.000
_cell.length_b   1.000
_cell.length_c   1.000
_cell.angle_alpha   90.00
_cell.angle_beta   90.00
_cell.angle_gamma   90.00
#
_symmetry.space_group_name_H-M   'P 1'
#
loop_
_entity.id
_entity.type
_entity.pdbx_description
1 polymer ?
#
loop_
_entity_poly.entity_id
_entity_poly.type
_entity_poly.pdbx_seq_one_letter_code
_entity_poly.pdbx_strand_id
1 'polypeptide(L)'
;MNSPTPSLSEAVFPQELFANSPVARMQAEIERVSGVTPSMAAGKLLGALSVAGARGLEVESLGGNVSRPNLYLIMEGESGTGKSTVGKRVFGPLFAVERDARERYEQDTHPDLISRLTFLEGEVRKIQSREPQDEAALKKAIAEKRGIERQMHSPRYLAE
;
A
#
# COMPACT_ATOMS: atom_id res chain seq x y z
N MET A 1 0.35 31.17 -23.74
CA MET A 1 -1.09 30.85 -23.75
C MET A 1 -1.43 30.26 -22.39
N ASN A 2 -2.03 31.06 -21.52
CA ASN A 2 -2.44 30.62 -20.18
C ASN A 2 -3.76 29.86 -20.33
N SER A 3 -3.76 28.56 -20.09
CA SER A 3 -4.99 27.79 -19.96
C SER A 3 -5.77 28.31 -18.75
N PRO A 4 -7.08 28.60 -18.87
CA PRO A 4 -7.85 29.12 -17.76
C PRO A 4 -7.94 28.02 -16.68
N THR A 5 -7.53 28.36 -15.46
CA THR A 5 -7.81 27.53 -14.29
C THR A 5 -9.33 27.55 -14.07
N PRO A 6 -10.02 26.40 -14.07
CA PRO A 6 -11.47 26.39 -13.84
C PRO A 6 -11.78 26.99 -12.46
N SER A 7 -12.72 27.93 -12.41
CA SER A 7 -13.21 28.50 -11.16
C SER A 7 -13.91 27.41 -10.35
N LEU A 8 -13.61 27.32 -9.05
CA LEU A 8 -14.08 26.28 -8.12
C LEU A 8 -15.61 26.10 -8.04
N SER A 9 -16.42 27.01 -8.62
CA SER A 9 -17.89 26.96 -8.60
C SER A 9 -18.53 26.02 -9.64
N GLU A 10 -17.76 25.43 -10.58
CA GLU A 10 -18.28 24.52 -11.63
C GLU A 10 -17.75 23.08 -11.54
N ALA A 11 -16.82 22.79 -10.62
CA ALA A 11 -16.22 21.46 -10.52
C ALA A 11 -17.18 20.46 -9.85
N VAL A 12 -17.37 19.31 -10.48
CA VAL A 12 -18.23 18.22 -10.02
C VAL A 12 -17.41 17.17 -9.29
N PHE A 13 -17.96 16.64 -8.19
CA PHE A 13 -17.33 15.59 -7.39
C PHE A 13 -16.80 14.44 -8.27
N PRO A 14 -15.54 13.99 -8.08
CA PRO A 14 -14.56 14.39 -7.05
C PRO A 14 -13.51 15.42 -7.49
N GLN A 15 -13.71 16.17 -8.58
CA GLN A 15 -12.65 17.03 -9.15
C GLN A 15 -12.31 18.23 -8.27
N GLU A 16 -13.31 18.83 -7.63
CA GLU A 16 -13.18 19.97 -6.73
C GLU A 16 -12.28 19.67 -5.53
N LEU A 17 -12.11 18.38 -5.17
CA LEU A 17 -11.26 17.97 -4.06
C LEU A 17 -9.79 18.33 -4.27
N PHE A 18 -9.35 18.47 -5.52
CA PHE A 18 -7.92 18.63 -5.83
C PHE A 18 -7.46 20.08 -5.97
N ALA A 19 -8.38 21.06 -6.06
CA ALA A 19 -8.09 22.51 -6.08
C ALA A 19 -6.80 22.89 -6.83
N ASN A 20 -5.94 23.76 -6.26
CA ASN A 20 -4.63 24.12 -6.83
C ASN A 20 -3.49 23.20 -6.36
N SER A 21 -3.78 21.93 -6.07
CA SER A 21 -2.77 20.98 -5.59
C SER A 21 -1.93 20.40 -6.75
N PRO A 22 -0.79 19.75 -6.45
CA PRO A 22 -0.08 18.95 -7.45
C PRO A 22 -0.96 17.88 -8.12
N VAL A 23 -1.97 17.36 -7.41
CA VAL A 23 -2.88 16.33 -7.93
C VAL A 23 -3.77 16.91 -9.03
N ALA A 24 -4.21 18.16 -8.92
CA ALA A 24 -5.00 18.81 -9.97
C ALA A 24 -4.20 18.96 -11.28
N ARG A 25 -2.89 19.22 -11.18
CA ARG A 25 -1.99 19.21 -12.34
C ARG A 25 -1.87 17.81 -12.95
N MET A 26 -1.76 16.77 -12.12
CA MET A 26 -1.74 15.38 -12.61
C MET A 26 -3.05 15.03 -13.33
N GLN A 27 -4.19 15.45 -12.77
CA GLN A 27 -5.51 15.23 -13.36
C GLN A 27 -5.58 15.84 -14.76
N ALA A 28 -5.23 17.13 -14.91
CA ALA A 28 -5.23 17.82 -16.18
C ALA A 28 -4.34 17.13 -17.23
N GLU A 29 -3.15 16.65 -16.83
CA GLU A 29 -2.26 15.92 -17.73
C GLU A 29 -2.80 14.54 -18.13
N ILE A 30 -3.45 13.83 -17.20
CA ILE A 30 -4.07 12.53 -17.48
C ILE A 30 -5.22 12.70 -18.47
N GLU A 31 -6.07 13.70 -18.27
CA GLU A 31 -7.17 14.05 -19.18
C GLU A 31 -6.61 14.36 -20.57
N ARG A 32 -5.62 15.25 -20.65
CA ARG A 32 -5.01 15.68 -21.91
C ARG A 32 -4.40 14.52 -22.69
N VAL A 33 -3.69 13.60 -22.01
CA VAL A 33 -2.98 12.49 -22.67
C VAL A 33 -3.89 11.30 -22.96
N SER A 34 -4.93 11.09 -22.15
CA SER A 34 -5.78 9.89 -22.24
C SER A 34 -7.13 10.16 -22.90
N GLY A 35 -7.51 11.41 -23.13
CA GLY A 35 -8.78 11.80 -23.75
C GLY A 35 -10.01 11.37 -22.95
N VAL A 36 -9.87 11.26 -21.63
CA VAL A 36 -10.95 10.80 -20.73
C VAL A 36 -11.71 11.96 -20.10
N THR A 37 -12.89 11.68 -19.56
CA THR A 37 -13.63 12.68 -18.80
C THR A 37 -12.90 13.07 -17.52
N PRO A 38 -13.04 14.33 -17.07
CA PRO A 38 -12.44 14.78 -15.83
C PRO A 38 -12.84 13.95 -14.60
N SER A 39 -14.10 13.49 -14.53
CA SER A 39 -14.58 12.64 -13.44
C SER A 39 -13.90 11.27 -13.39
N MET A 40 -13.57 10.68 -14.54
CA MET A 40 -12.86 9.40 -14.64
C MET A 40 -11.43 9.53 -14.11
N ALA A 41 -10.72 10.59 -14.50
CA ALA A 41 -9.36 10.87 -14.02
C ALA A 41 -9.37 11.15 -12.51
N ALA A 42 -10.28 12.02 -12.06
CA ALA A 42 -10.41 12.43 -10.67
C ALA A 42 -10.74 11.25 -9.74
N GLY A 43 -11.69 10.39 -10.13
CA GLY A 43 -12.04 9.21 -9.35
C GLY A 43 -10.87 8.23 -9.19
N LYS A 44 -10.11 7.98 -10.25
CA LYS A 44 -8.90 7.13 -10.19
C LYS A 44 -7.83 7.73 -9.28
N LEU A 45 -7.59 9.03 -9.39
CA LEU A 45 -6.62 9.74 -8.55
C LEU A 45 -7.00 9.71 -7.08
N LEU A 46 -8.28 9.90 -6.75
CA LEU A 46 -8.77 9.77 -5.37
C LEU A 46 -8.46 8.38 -4.79
N GLY A 47 -8.64 7.33 -5.61
CA GLY A 47 -8.29 5.97 -5.24
C GLY A 47 -6.81 5.78 -4.97
N ALA A 48 -5.97 6.24 -5.90
CA ALA A 48 -4.52 6.16 -5.73
C ALA A 48 -4.04 6.94 -4.50
N LEU A 49 -4.63 8.10 -4.20
CA LEU A 49 -4.30 8.85 -2.99
C LEU A 49 -4.71 8.11 -1.71
N SER A 50 -5.90 7.47 -1.69
CA SER A 50 -6.29 6.63 -0.55
C SER A 50 -5.33 5.45 -0.36
N VAL A 51 -4.89 4.82 -1.44
CA VAL A 51 -3.92 3.71 -1.37
C VAL A 51 -2.55 4.22 -0.93
N ALA A 52 -2.08 5.35 -1.45
CA ALA A 52 -0.80 5.96 -1.09
C ALA A 52 -0.78 6.43 0.38
N GLY A 53 -1.91 6.96 0.87
CA GLY A 53 -2.07 7.39 2.25
C GLY A 53 -2.10 6.24 3.26
N ALA A 54 -2.60 5.06 2.86
CA ALA A 54 -2.65 3.81 3.63
C ALA A 54 -2.71 4.00 5.16
N ARG A 55 -1.72 3.50 5.90
CA ARG A 55 -1.60 3.65 7.37
C ARG A 55 -0.92 4.95 7.79
N GLY A 56 -0.38 5.71 6.85
CA GLY A 56 0.32 6.97 7.12
C GLY A 56 -0.62 8.15 7.37
N LEU A 57 -1.91 7.98 7.12
CA LEU A 57 -2.94 8.97 7.43
C LEU A 57 -3.94 8.38 8.43
N GLU A 58 -4.16 9.12 9.51
CA GLU A 58 -5.14 8.83 10.53
C GLU A 58 -6.05 10.05 10.66
N VAL A 59 -7.35 9.82 10.54
CA VAL A 59 -8.37 10.86 10.60
C VAL A 59 -9.23 10.60 11.81
N GLU A 60 -9.30 11.59 12.70
CA GLU A 60 -10.24 11.56 13.82
C GLU A 60 -11.67 11.69 13.28
N SER A 61 -12.51 10.73 13.66
CA SER A 61 -13.91 10.64 13.29
C SER A 61 -14.78 10.80 14.53
N LEU A 62 -16.09 10.94 14.32
CA LEU A 62 -17.06 11.18 15.39
C LEU A 62 -16.92 10.14 16.52
N GLY A 63 -16.95 10.63 17.76
CA GLY A 63 -16.82 9.81 18.96
C GLY A 63 -15.37 9.47 19.34
N GLY A 64 -14.38 10.21 18.84
CA GLY A 64 -12.96 10.00 19.17
C GLY A 64 -12.35 8.76 18.49
N ASN A 65 -13.03 8.22 17.49
CA ASN A 65 -12.56 7.06 16.74
C ASN A 65 -11.54 7.51 15.70
N VAL A 66 -10.41 6.79 15.57
CA VAL A 66 -9.41 7.06 14.55
C VAL A 66 -9.62 6.11 13.37
N SER A 67 -9.85 6.67 12.19
CA SER A 67 -10.05 5.92 10.94
C SER A 67 -8.89 6.13 9.99
N ARG A 68 -8.56 5.09 9.22
CA ARG A 68 -7.56 5.14 8.16
C ARG A 68 -8.23 5.19 6.78
N PRO A 69 -7.59 5.77 5.75
CA PRO A 69 -8.07 5.68 4.39
C PRO A 69 -8.35 4.23 3.97
N ASN A 70 -9.60 3.98 3.56
CA ASN A 70 -10.08 2.66 3.16
C ASN A 70 -11.00 2.75 1.93
N LEU A 71 -10.78 3.72 1.04
CA LEU A 71 -11.66 3.94 -0.10
C LEU A 71 -11.64 2.73 -1.04
N TYR A 72 -12.83 2.16 -1.23
CA TYR A 72 -13.10 1.19 -2.29
C TYR A 72 -13.83 1.89 -3.43
N LEU A 73 -13.30 1.80 -4.64
CA LEU A 73 -13.85 2.51 -5.80
C LEU A 73 -14.33 1.52 -6.86
N ILE A 74 -15.61 1.65 -7.20
CA ILE A 74 -16.21 0.99 -8.36
C ILE A 74 -16.38 2.05 -9.44
N MET A 75 -15.78 1.83 -10.62
CA MET A 75 -15.91 2.74 -11.75
C MET A 75 -16.60 2.05 -12.91
N GLU A 76 -17.72 2.62 -13.30
CA GLU A 76 -18.49 2.22 -14.46
C GLU A 76 -18.20 3.16 -15.64
N GLY A 77 -18.34 2.64 -16.85
CA GLY A 77 -18.30 3.42 -18.08
C GLY A 77 -18.30 2.49 -19.28
N GLU A 78 -18.69 3.00 -20.44
CA GLU A 78 -18.78 2.21 -21.68
C GLU A 78 -17.42 1.60 -22.06
N SER A 79 -17.43 0.49 -22.80
CA SER A 79 -16.18 -0.09 -23.32
C SER A 79 -15.43 0.91 -24.20
N GLY A 80 -14.10 0.89 -24.19
CA GLY A 80 -13.27 1.80 -24.99
C GLY A 80 -13.07 3.21 -24.41
N THR A 81 -13.75 3.60 -23.33
CA THR A 81 -13.64 4.94 -22.68
C THR A 81 -12.34 5.18 -21.89
N GLY A 82 -11.32 4.34 -22.04
CA GLY A 82 -10.02 4.55 -21.40
C GLY A 82 -9.90 4.18 -19.92
N LYS A 83 -10.93 3.56 -19.30
CA LYS A 83 -10.94 3.15 -17.87
C LYS A 83 -9.67 2.43 -17.42
N SER A 84 -9.25 1.42 -18.19
CA SER A 84 -8.06 0.62 -17.90
C SER A 84 -6.76 1.39 -18.16
N THR A 85 -6.74 2.23 -19.21
CA THR A 85 -5.57 3.04 -19.57
C THR A 85 -5.26 4.06 -18.48
N VAL A 86 -6.27 4.78 -17.99
CA VAL A 86 -6.11 5.74 -16.88
C VAL A 86 -5.70 5.02 -15.61
N GLY A 87 -6.33 3.88 -15.30
CA GLY A 87 -5.95 3.05 -14.15
C GLY A 87 -4.46 2.68 -14.17
N LYS A 88 -3.94 2.23 -15.30
CA LYS A 88 -2.51 1.90 -15.43
C LYS A 88 -1.59 3.11 -15.21
N ARG A 89 -1.97 4.29 -15.71
CA ARG A 89 -1.16 5.52 -15.53
C ARG A 89 -1.16 6.00 -14.09
N VAL A 90 -2.33 5.97 -13.44
CA VAL A 90 -2.52 6.48 -12.08
C VAL A 90 -1.93 5.53 -11.03
N PHE A 91 -2.19 4.22 -11.14
CA PHE A 91 -1.71 3.23 -10.18
C PHE A 91 -0.34 2.64 -10.52
N GLY A 92 0.15 2.84 -11.75
CA GLY A 92 1.44 2.32 -12.21
C GLY A 92 2.61 2.61 -11.26
N PRO A 93 2.77 3.86 -10.76
CA PRO A 93 3.81 4.16 -9.77
C PRO A 93 3.66 3.38 -8.47
N LEU A 94 2.42 3.18 -7.98
CA LEU A 94 2.16 2.42 -6.75
C LEU A 94 2.52 0.94 -6.94
N PHE A 95 2.14 0.36 -8.08
CA PHE A 95 2.50 -1.03 -8.40
C PHE A 95 4.00 -1.22 -8.61
N ALA A 96 4.70 -0.20 -9.13
CA ALA A 96 6.16 -0.25 -9.23
C ALA A 96 6.80 -0.30 -7.84
N VAL A 97 6.38 0.58 -6.92
CA VAL A 97 6.87 0.57 -5.53
C VAL A 97 6.55 -0.77 -4.84
N GLU A 98 5.34 -1.30 -5.02
CA GLU A 98 4.95 -2.60 -4.48
C GLU A 98 5.81 -3.74 -5.02
N ARG A 99 6.06 -3.76 -6.34
CA ARG A 99 6.93 -4.75 -6.98
C ARG A 99 8.35 -4.66 -6.42
N ASP A 100 8.95 -3.48 -6.38
CA ASP A 100 10.33 -3.29 -5.92
C ASP A 100 10.46 -3.64 -4.41
N ALA A 101 9.41 -3.41 -3.64
CA ALA A 101 9.32 -3.83 -2.24
C ALA A 101 9.22 -5.35 -2.09
N ARG A 102 8.44 -6.00 -2.94
CA ARG A 102 8.32 -7.45 -2.99
C ARG A 102 9.62 -8.13 -3.43
N GLU A 103 10.27 -7.61 -4.47
CA GLU A 103 11.55 -8.14 -4.96
C GLU A 103 12.62 -8.09 -3.87
N ARG A 104 12.75 -6.96 -3.15
CA ARG A 104 13.65 -6.84 -1.99
C ARG A 104 13.33 -7.86 -0.89
N TYR A 105 12.04 -8.04 -0.58
CA TYR A 105 11.65 -9.05 0.40
C TYR A 105 12.06 -10.46 -0.05
N GLU A 106 11.82 -10.82 -1.31
CA GLU A 106 12.13 -12.14 -1.86
C GLU A 106 13.65 -12.40 -1.94
N GLN A 107 14.45 -11.39 -2.25
CA GLN A 107 15.90 -11.51 -2.45
C GLN A 107 16.70 -11.40 -1.15
N ASP A 108 16.31 -10.49 -0.24
CA ASP A 108 17.12 -10.16 0.93
C ASP A 108 16.49 -10.70 2.22
N THR A 109 15.24 -10.33 2.48
CA THR A 109 14.59 -10.57 3.78
C THR A 109 14.18 -12.02 3.95
N HIS A 110 13.54 -12.63 2.94
CA HIS A 110 13.00 -13.97 3.03
C HIS A 110 14.08 -15.05 3.24
N PRO A 111 15.22 -15.01 2.52
CA PRO A 111 16.33 -15.94 2.80
C PRO A 111 16.92 -15.78 4.21
N ASP A 112 17.02 -14.55 4.74
CA ASP A 112 17.47 -14.31 6.12
C ASP A 112 16.50 -14.91 7.14
N LEU A 113 15.19 -14.69 6.96
CA LEU A 113 14.16 -15.26 7.82
C LEU A 113 14.18 -16.80 7.80
N ILE A 114 14.35 -17.43 6.63
CA ILE A 114 14.51 -18.88 6.51
C ILE A 114 15.76 -19.35 7.29
N SER A 115 16.90 -18.68 7.08
CA SER A 115 18.16 -19.05 7.72
C SER A 115 18.06 -18.98 9.24
N ARG A 116 17.44 -17.91 9.76
CA ARG A 116 17.15 -17.74 11.19
C ARG A 116 16.18 -18.77 11.72
N LEU A 117 15.14 -19.11 10.95
CA LEU A 117 14.18 -20.14 11.33
C LEU A 117 14.86 -21.50 11.47
N THR A 118 15.68 -21.89 10.49
CA THR A 118 16.47 -23.14 10.54
C THR A 118 17.43 -23.16 11.72
N PHE A 119 18.10 -22.04 12.01
CA PHE A 119 18.98 -21.93 13.17
C PHE A 119 18.21 -22.12 14.50
N LEU A 120 17.08 -21.42 14.67
CA LEU A 120 16.26 -21.53 15.88
C LEU A 120 15.66 -22.94 16.05
N GLU A 121 15.30 -23.62 14.97
CA GLU A 121 14.88 -25.02 15.02
C GLU A 121 15.98 -25.94 15.55
N GLY A 122 17.23 -25.71 15.16
CA GLY A 122 18.40 -26.41 15.69
C GLY A 122 18.60 -26.14 17.18
N GLU A 123 18.53 -24.88 17.60
CA GLU A 123 18.69 -24.50 19.01
C GLU A 123 17.57 -25.07 19.89
N VAL A 124 16.32 -25.04 19.45
CA VAL A 124 15.20 -25.67 20.17
C VAL A 124 15.46 -27.16 20.37
N ARG A 125 15.87 -27.89 19.32
CA ARG A 125 16.20 -29.33 19.43
C ARG A 125 17.35 -29.58 20.41
N LYS A 126 18.39 -28.75 20.37
CA LYS A 126 19.56 -28.86 21.25
C LYS A 126 19.24 -28.57 22.71
N ILE A 127 18.36 -27.60 22.99
CA ILE A 127 17.90 -27.34 24.36
C ILE A 127 17.04 -28.51 24.86
N GLN A 128 16.17 -29.07 24.00
CA GLN A 128 15.33 -30.23 24.33
C GLN A 128 16.12 -31.50 24.61
N SER A 129 17.31 -31.67 24.04
CA SER A 129 18.15 -32.85 24.26
C SER A 129 19.10 -32.75 25.46
N ARG A 130 19.12 -31.63 26.18
CA ARG A 130 19.96 -31.42 27.38
C ARG A 130 19.20 -31.78 28.65
N GLU A 131 19.89 -32.44 29.59
CA GLU A 131 19.40 -32.65 30.96
C GLU A 131 20.36 -31.99 31.99
N PRO A 132 19.84 -31.17 32.93
CA PRO A 132 18.47 -30.70 33.01
C PRO A 132 18.15 -29.71 31.88
N GLN A 133 16.89 -29.71 31.43
CA GLN A 133 16.43 -28.82 30.38
C GLN A 133 16.29 -27.39 30.92
N ASP A 134 16.87 -26.42 30.21
CA ASP A 134 16.67 -25.00 30.50
C ASP A 134 15.31 -24.54 29.92
N GLU A 135 14.26 -24.63 30.73
CA GLU A 135 12.89 -24.24 30.35
C GLU A 135 12.78 -22.76 29.95
N ALA A 136 13.55 -21.87 30.58
CA ALA A 136 13.52 -20.44 30.28
C ALA A 136 14.12 -20.17 28.89
N ALA A 137 15.26 -20.80 28.58
CA ALA A 137 15.87 -20.72 27.25
C ALA A 137 14.96 -21.33 26.17
N LEU A 138 14.33 -22.47 26.44
CA LEU A 138 13.39 -23.11 25.51
C LEU A 138 12.21 -22.19 25.16
N LYS A 139 11.57 -21.61 26.19
CA LYS A 139 10.40 -20.75 25.99
C LYS A 139 10.76 -19.51 25.16
N LYS A 140 11.94 -18.93 25.39
CA LYS A 140 12.45 -17.81 24.60
C LYS A 140 12.64 -18.19 23.13
N ALA A 141 13.33 -19.30 22.85
CA ALA A 141 13.59 -19.75 21.48
C ALA A 141 12.29 -20.06 20.70
N ILE A 142 11.30 -20.67 21.35
CA ILE A 142 9.98 -20.93 20.75
C ILE A 142 9.22 -19.64 20.45
N ALA A 143 9.28 -18.65 21.35
CA ALA A 143 8.62 -17.36 21.15
C ALA A 143 9.22 -16.60 19.95
N GLU A 144 10.55 -16.63 19.83
CA GLU A 144 11.28 -16.01 18.72
C GLU A 144 10.98 -16.70 17.39
N LYS A 145 10.98 -18.04 17.37
CA LYS A 145 10.56 -18.84 16.20
C LYS A 145 9.16 -18.45 15.71
N ARG A 146 8.18 -18.37 16.62
CA ARG A 146 6.81 -17.92 16.31
C ARG A 146 6.74 -16.46 15.85
N GLY A 147 7.71 -15.63 16.25
CA GLY A 147 7.85 -14.27 15.73
C GLY A 147 8.20 -14.27 14.25
N ILE A 148 9.21 -15.05 13.88
CA ILE A 148 9.68 -15.20 12.49
C ILE A 148 8.60 -15.84 11.60
N GLU A 149 7.95 -16.91 12.05
CA GLU A 149 6.86 -17.56 11.31
C GLU A 149 5.71 -16.57 11.01
N ARG A 150 5.37 -15.69 11.96
CA ARG A 150 4.36 -14.65 11.75
C ARG A 150 4.80 -13.61 10.71
N GLN A 151 6.08 -13.23 10.72
CA GLN A 151 6.62 -12.31 9.71
C GLN A 151 6.59 -12.94 8.31
N MET A 152 6.84 -14.24 8.19
CA MET A 152 6.76 -14.96 6.91
C MET A 152 5.33 -15.13 6.40
N HIS A 153 4.34 -15.34 7.29
CA HIS A 153 2.92 -15.49 6.91
C HIS A 153 2.23 -14.18 6.55
N SER A 154 2.67 -13.07 7.14
CA SER A 154 2.15 -11.73 6.85
C SER A 154 3.31 -10.80 6.48
N PRO A 155 3.93 -11.04 5.31
CA PRO A 155 5.09 -10.26 4.89
C PRO A 155 4.68 -8.80 4.68
N ARG A 156 5.33 -7.92 5.43
CA ARG A 156 5.24 -6.48 5.21
C ARG A 156 6.27 -6.11 4.16
N TYR A 157 5.83 -6.02 2.91
CA TYR A 157 6.70 -5.67 1.80
C TYR A 157 7.16 -4.22 1.87
N LEU A 158 6.25 -3.32 2.27
CA LEU A 158 6.57 -1.92 2.49
C LEU A 158 7.20 -1.74 3.87
N ALA A 159 8.43 -1.22 3.90
CA ALA A 159 9.09 -0.80 5.13
C ALA A 159 8.30 0.34 5.80
N GLU A 160 8.21 0.32 7.13
CA GLU A 160 7.69 1.43 7.94
C GLU A 160 8.63 2.64 7.91
#